data_AF-A0A5C5SBT6-F1
#
_entry.id   AF-A0A5C5SBT6-F1
#
_cell.length_a   1.000
_cell.length_b   1.000
_cell.length_c   1.000
_cell.angle_alpha   90.00
_cell.angle_beta   90.00
_cell.angle_gamma   90.00
#
_symmetry.space_group_name_H-M   'P 1'
#
loop_
_entity.id
_entity.type
_entity.pdbx_description
1 polymer ?
#
loop_
_entity_poly.entity_id
_entity_poly.type
_entity_poly.pdbx_seq_one_letter_code
_entity_poly.pdbx_strand_id
1 'polypeptide(L)'
;MIYNLLDYSLCFLLTYWIFLVIGVPVSGLLAGAGLTGLAIGLRAQGFLTDVINGIFILIEHQYDVRETIKVTTVTGRVTKVGLRTSQLSYPDGSLHFIPNRQITLVSNLSRDKRRDRIDFPFEQDHHPKKTLSKLILW
;
A
#
# COMPACT_ATOMS: atom_id res chain seq x y z
N MET A 1 13.99 -2.78 27.91
CA MET A 1 14.14 -1.90 26.73
C MET A 1 13.22 -0.69 26.78
N ILE A 2 11.89 -0.86 26.91
CA ILE A 2 10.96 0.27 26.97
C ILE A 2 11.20 1.18 28.20
N TYR A 3 11.50 0.58 29.36
CA TYR A 3 11.81 1.32 30.60
C TYR A 3 13.06 2.18 30.46
N ASN A 4 14.17 1.61 29.95
CA ASN A 4 15.40 2.37 29.74
C ASN A 4 15.19 3.53 28.76
N LEU A 5 14.39 3.34 27.70
CA LEU A 5 14.08 4.42 26.75
C LEU A 5 13.27 5.55 27.43
N LEU A 6 12.29 5.18 28.25
CA LEU A 6 11.53 6.14 29.06
C LEU A 6 12.44 6.90 30.02
N ASP A 7 13.32 6.21 30.75
CA ASP A 7 14.25 6.82 31.71
C ASP A 7 15.20 7.81 31.03
N TYR A 8 15.78 7.47 29.86
CA TYR A 8 16.63 8.40 29.12
C TYR A 8 15.86 9.63 28.63
N SER A 9 14.63 9.45 28.16
CA SER A 9 13.77 10.58 27.73
C SER A 9 13.39 11.50 28.91
N LEU A 10 13.10 10.92 30.07
CA LEU A 10 12.79 11.65 31.29
C LEU A 10 14.01 12.43 31.80
N CYS A 11 15.19 11.79 31.84
CA CYS A 11 16.44 12.41 32.25
C CYS A 11 16.80 13.60 31.34
N PHE A 12 16.58 13.48 30.03
CA PHE A 12 16.76 14.57 29.07
C PHE A 12 15.83 15.76 29.36
N LEU A 13 14.54 15.50 29.60
CA LEU A 13 13.56 16.55 29.94
C LEU A 13 13.88 17.25 31.27
N LEU A 14 14.35 16.49 32.26
CA LEU A 14 14.74 17.01 33.57
C LEU A 14 15.98 17.91 33.46
N THR A 15 16.97 17.48 32.67
CA THR A 15 18.18 18.28 32.39
C THR A 15 17.82 19.57 31.65
N TYR A 16 16.93 19.49 30.66
CA TYR A 16 16.40 20.67 29.96
C TYR A 16 15.75 21.67 30.94
N TRP A 17 14.91 21.18 31.84
CA TRP A 17 14.26 21.99 32.88
C TRP A 17 15.27 22.66 33.83
N ILE A 18 16.29 21.93 34.27
CA ILE A 18 17.34 22.48 35.16
C ILE A 18 18.06 23.64 34.48
N PHE A 19 18.45 23.49 33.21
CA PHE A 19 19.14 24.55 32.46
C PHE A 19 18.27 25.79 32.28
N LEU A 20 16.96 25.60 32.09
CA LEU A 20 15.99 26.68 31.99
C LEU A 20 15.92 27.50 33.30
N VAL A 21 15.88 26.84 34.46
CA VAL A 21 15.82 27.51 35.78
C VAL A 21 17.12 28.26 36.10
N ILE A 22 18.28 27.74 35.70
CA ILE A 22 19.59 28.37 35.93
C ILE A 22 19.82 29.56 34.95
N GLY A 23 18.91 29.79 33.99
CA GLY A 23 19.01 30.88 33.02
C GLY A 23 19.99 30.61 31.88
N VAL A 24 20.37 29.34 31.66
CA VAL A 24 21.22 28.94 30.55
C VAL A 24 20.38 28.92 29.26
N PRO A 25 20.85 29.51 28.14
CA PRO A 25 20.11 29.46 26.88
C PRO A 25 20.02 28.02 26.35
N VAL A 26 18.84 27.43 26.41
CA VAL A 26 18.54 26.05 25.98
C VAL A 26 18.29 25.90 24.47
N SER A 27 18.43 26.99 23.70
CA SER A 27 18.14 27.00 22.25
C SER A 27 18.93 25.95 21.47
N GLY A 28 20.22 25.76 21.81
CA GLY A 28 21.07 24.76 21.16
C GLY A 28 20.67 23.32 21.49
N LEU A 29 20.24 23.08 22.74
CA LEU A 29 19.80 21.76 23.19
C LEU A 29 18.49 21.36 22.50
N LEU A 30 17.57 22.31 22.36
CA LEU A 30 16.31 22.14 21.65
C LEU A 30 16.52 21.97 20.14
N ALA A 31 17.45 22.73 19.54
CA ALA A 31 17.79 22.60 18.13
C ALA A 31 18.39 21.23 17.79
N GLY A 32 19.33 20.74 18.61
CA GLY A 32 19.92 19.41 18.45
C GLY A 32 18.88 18.29 18.62
N ALA A 33 18.07 18.38 19.68
CA ALA A 33 17.00 17.40 19.93
C ALA A 33 15.94 17.40 18.82
N GLY A 34 15.60 18.57 18.28
CA GLY A 34 14.70 18.68 17.13
C GLY A 34 15.23 17.97 15.89
N LEU A 35 16.52 18.16 15.56
CA LEU A 35 17.15 17.48 14.42
C LEU A 35 17.24 15.96 14.63
N THR A 36 17.63 15.51 15.82
CA THR A 36 17.65 14.08 16.16
C THR A 36 16.25 13.46 16.12
N GLY A 37 15.25 14.16 16.66
CA GLY A 37 13.85 13.74 16.62
C GLY A 37 13.32 13.60 15.19
N LEU A 38 13.65 14.57 14.32
CA LEU A 38 13.34 14.50 12.90
C LEU A 38 13.97 13.27 12.24
N ALA A 39 15.26 13.01 12.48
CA ALA A 39 15.94 11.85 11.92
C ALA A 39 15.29 10.51 12.34
N ILE A 40 14.85 10.41 13.59
CA ILE A 40 14.12 9.24 14.09
C ILE A 40 12.74 9.14 13.42
N GLY A 41 12.03 10.26 13.32
CA GLY A 41 10.72 10.35 12.69
C GLY A 41 10.74 9.91 11.22
N LEU A 42 11.74 10.36 10.46
CA LEU A 42 11.93 9.96 9.06
C LEU A 42 12.20 8.46 8.91
N ARG A 43 12.94 7.86 9.85
CA ARG A 43 13.15 6.40 9.87
C ARG A 43 11.87 5.63 10.20
N ALA A 44 11.03 6.18 11.07
CA ALA A 44 9.77 5.56 11.50
C ALA A 44 8.60 5.82 10.55
N GLN A 45 8.68 6.85 9.69
CA GLN A 45 7.59 7.29 8.81
C GLN A 45 6.98 6.12 8.02
N GLY A 46 7.82 5.29 7.40
CA GLY A 46 7.35 4.16 6.61
C GLY A 46 6.62 3.09 7.44
N PHE A 47 6.98 2.90 8.71
CA PHE A 47 6.29 1.96 9.59
C PHE A 47 4.88 2.47 9.93
N LEU A 48 4.75 3.77 10.19
CA LEU A 48 3.47 4.38 10.51
C LEU A 48 2.48 4.24 9.33
N THR A 49 2.94 4.50 8.10
CA THR A 49 2.12 4.30 6.90
C THR A 49 1.67 2.85 6.73
N ASP A 50 2.55 1.88 7.00
CA ASP A 50 2.19 0.46 6.96
C ASP A 50 1.05 0.15 7.95
N VAL A 51 1.15 0.65 9.18
CA VAL A 51 0.14 0.41 10.23
C VAL A 51 -1.19 1.05 9.87
N ILE A 52 -1.19 2.32 9.45
CA ILE A 52 -2.41 3.05 9.09
C ILE A 52 -3.10 2.33 7.93
N ASN A 53 -2.39 2.01 6.84
CA ASN A 53 -2.97 1.31 5.70
C ASN A 53 -3.51 -0.07 6.10
N GLY A 54 -2.80 -0.80 6.96
CA GLY A 54 -3.27 -2.10 7.47
C GLY A 54 -4.58 -1.99 8.24
N ILE A 55 -4.72 -0.98 9.09
CA ILE A 55 -5.96 -0.71 9.83
C ILE A 55 -7.11 -0.42 8.85
N PHE A 56 -6.89 0.44 7.85
CA PHE A 56 -7.90 0.73 6.82
C PHE A 56 -8.34 -0.51 6.05
N ILE A 57 -7.39 -1.36 5.64
CA ILE A 57 -7.71 -2.63 4.95
C ILE A 57 -8.62 -3.51 5.81
N LEU A 58 -8.35 -3.60 7.11
CA LEU A 58 -9.15 -4.41 8.05
C LEU A 58 -10.53 -3.81 8.31
N ILE A 59 -10.62 -2.49 8.50
CA ILE A 59 -11.88 -1.79 8.80
C ILE A 59 -12.81 -1.75 7.59
N GLU A 60 -12.26 -1.48 6.40
CA GLU A 60 -13.04 -1.37 5.16
C GLU A 60 -13.32 -2.72 4.50
N HIS A 61 -12.74 -3.81 5.03
CA HIS A 61 -12.86 -5.16 4.46
C HIS A 61 -12.57 -5.22 2.95
N GLN A 62 -11.55 -4.49 2.48
CA GLN A 62 -11.21 -4.39 1.05
C GLN A 62 -10.96 -5.77 0.41
N TYR A 63 -10.39 -6.69 1.19
CA TYR A 63 -10.23 -8.10 0.88
C TYR A 63 -10.08 -8.89 2.18
N ASP A 64 -10.37 -10.18 2.12
CA ASP A 64 -10.30 -11.08 3.27
C ASP A 64 -9.39 -12.28 3.01
N VAL A 65 -9.09 -13.01 4.07
CA VAL A 65 -8.32 -14.26 4.02
C VAL A 65 -9.05 -15.26 3.12
N ARG A 66 -8.27 -16.00 2.32
CA ARG A 66 -8.71 -16.98 1.30
C ARG A 66 -9.23 -16.39 -0.01
N GLU A 67 -9.29 -15.07 -0.17
CA GLU A 67 -9.63 -14.44 -1.44
C GLU A 67 -8.43 -14.33 -2.37
N THR A 68 -8.67 -14.41 -3.67
CA THR A 68 -7.64 -14.17 -4.68
C THR A 68 -7.66 -12.70 -5.05
N ILE A 69 -6.53 -12.04 -4.82
CA ILE A 69 -6.35 -10.62 -5.12
C ILE A 69 -5.14 -10.40 -6.02
N LYS A 70 -5.20 -9.30 -6.76
CA LYS A 70 -4.05 -8.76 -7.48
C LYS A 70 -3.65 -7.43 -6.82
N VAL A 71 -2.41 -7.38 -6.37
CA VAL A 71 -1.79 -6.20 -5.75
C VAL A 71 -0.60 -5.80 -6.62
N THR A 72 -0.70 -4.66 -7.28
CA THR A 72 0.35 -4.15 -8.19
C THR A 72 0.71 -5.21 -9.25
N THR A 73 1.87 -5.86 -9.14
CA THR A 73 2.38 -6.88 -10.07
C THR A 73 2.21 -8.32 -9.55
N VAL A 74 1.82 -8.51 -8.29
CA VAL A 74 1.70 -9.83 -7.66
C VAL A 74 0.22 -10.23 -7.58
N THR A 75 -0.09 -11.43 -8.04
CA THR A 75 -1.43 -12.02 -7.92
C THR A 75 -1.33 -13.29 -7.10
N GLY A 76 -2.19 -13.46 -6.10
CA GLY A 76 -2.15 -14.63 -5.24
C GLY A 76 -3.35 -14.71 -4.30
N ARG A 77 -3.43 -15.81 -3.55
CA ARG A 77 -4.47 -16.01 -2.54
C ARG A 77 -4.01 -15.43 -1.20
N VAL A 78 -4.84 -14.60 -0.57
CA VAL A 78 -4.55 -14.01 0.74
C VAL A 78 -4.51 -15.12 1.79
N THR A 79 -3.37 -15.26 2.47
CA THR A 79 -3.19 -16.23 3.56
C THR A 79 -3.37 -15.58 4.92
N LYS A 80 -2.90 -14.34 5.06
CA LYS A 80 -3.01 -13.58 6.31
C LYS A 80 -3.01 -12.09 6.01
N VAL A 81 -3.89 -11.36 6.67
CA VAL A 81 -3.88 -9.89 6.70
C VAL A 81 -3.36 -9.47 8.07
N GLY A 82 -2.28 -8.69 8.09
CA GLY A 82 -1.68 -8.17 9.32
C GLY A 82 -1.65 -6.65 9.31
N LEU A 83 -1.40 -6.05 10.48
CA LEU A 83 -1.35 -4.59 10.63
C LEU A 83 -0.24 -3.93 9.83
N ARG A 84 0.92 -4.58 9.66
CA ARG A 84 2.07 -4.02 8.92
C ARG A 84 2.22 -4.62 7.52
N THR A 85 1.86 -5.89 7.36
CA THR A 85 2.13 -6.67 6.15
C THR A 85 0.98 -7.62 5.86
N SER A 86 0.62 -7.74 4.59
CA SER A 86 -0.27 -8.78 4.08
C SER A 86 0.53 -9.91 3.41
N GLN A 87 0.02 -11.12 3.51
CA GLN A 87 0.65 -12.33 2.98
C GLN A 87 -0.19 -12.93 1.85
N LEU A 88 0.42 -13.12 0.69
CA LEU A 88 -0.19 -13.76 -0.47
C LEU A 88 0.56 -15.06 -0.78
N SER A 89 -0.18 -16.16 -0.89
CA SER A 89 0.33 -17.44 -1.38
C SER A 89 0.13 -17.52 -2.88
N TYR A 90 1.18 -17.88 -3.60
CA TYR A 90 1.14 -18.15 -5.02
C TYR A 90 0.91 -19.66 -5.26
N PRO A 91 0.33 -20.08 -6.41
CA PRO A 91 0.07 -21.49 -6.71
C PRO A 91 1.31 -22.41 -6.78
N ASP A 92 2.52 -21.85 -6.91
CA ASP A 92 3.79 -22.57 -6.90
C ASP A 92 4.27 -22.94 -5.48
N GLY A 93 3.55 -22.50 -4.44
CA GLY A 93 3.91 -22.69 -3.03
C GLY A 93 4.71 -21.52 -2.43
N SER A 94 5.04 -20.48 -3.21
CA SER A 94 5.73 -19.29 -2.72
C SER A 94 4.81 -18.40 -1.87
N LEU A 95 5.36 -17.79 -0.82
CA LEU A 95 4.64 -16.86 0.05
C LEU A 95 5.24 -15.46 -0.04
N HIS A 96 4.46 -14.49 -0.52
CA HIS A 96 4.86 -13.11 -0.68
C HIS A 96 4.41 -12.28 0.53
N PHE A 97 5.35 -11.55 1.13
CA PHE A 97 5.10 -10.60 2.21
C PHE A 97 5.12 -9.18 1.65
N ILE A 98 3.97 -8.52 1.67
CA ILE A 98 3.81 -7.18 1.11
C ILE A 98 3.55 -6.19 2.24
N PRO A 99 4.42 -5.20 2.47
CA PRO A 99 4.13 -4.07 3.35
C PRO A 99 2.87 -3.34 2.91
N ASN A 100 1.99 -3.02 3.86
CA ASN A 100 0.69 -2.43 3.56
C ASN A 100 0.81 -1.04 2.90
N ARG A 101 1.93 -0.33 3.09
CA ARG A 101 2.21 0.93 2.37
C ARG A 101 2.39 0.77 0.87
N GLN A 102 2.72 -0.43 0.38
CA GLN A 102 2.87 -0.72 -1.06
C GLN A 102 1.54 -1.12 -1.72
N ILE A 103 0.47 -1.26 -0.94
CA ILE A 103 -0.86 -1.64 -1.41
C ILE A 103 -1.63 -0.37 -1.73
N THR A 104 -1.27 0.28 -2.84
CA THR A 104 -1.94 1.51 -3.29
C THR A 104 -3.23 1.20 -4.05
N LEU A 105 -3.28 0.05 -4.72
CA LEU A 105 -4.44 -0.45 -5.44
C LEU A 105 -4.51 -1.97 -5.28
N VAL A 106 -5.71 -2.45 -4.95
CA VAL A 106 -6.02 -3.88 -4.87
C VAL A 106 -7.19 -4.20 -5.77
N SER A 107 -7.06 -5.23 -6.59
CA SER A 107 -8.16 -5.78 -7.38
C SER A 107 -8.58 -7.11 -6.78
N ASN A 108 -9.80 -7.18 -6.26
CA ASN A 108 -10.36 -8.41 -5.74
C ASN A 108 -10.95 -9.24 -6.88
N LEU A 109 -10.37 -10.41 -7.14
CA LEU A 109 -10.79 -11.30 -8.23
C LEU A 109 -11.81 -12.35 -7.78
N SER A 110 -12.18 -12.37 -6.50
CA SER A 110 -13.12 -13.33 -5.91
C SER A 110 -14.50 -12.74 -5.64
N ARG A 111 -14.60 -11.43 -5.39
CA ARG A 111 -15.85 -10.77 -4.99
C ARG A 111 -16.75 -10.32 -6.14
N ASP A 112 -16.19 -10.00 -7.31
CA ASP A 112 -16.99 -9.56 -8.45
C ASP A 112 -17.31 -10.71 -9.42
N LYS A 113 -18.54 -10.71 -9.92
CA LYS A 113 -19.08 -11.77 -10.79
C LYS A 113 -18.35 -11.68 -12.14
N ARG A 114 -17.59 -12.72 -12.52
CA ARG A 114 -16.91 -12.80 -13.83
C ARG A 114 -17.88 -12.39 -14.95
N ARG A 115 -17.68 -11.21 -15.50
CA ARG A 115 -18.17 -10.86 -16.83
C ARG A 115 -17.12 -11.37 -17.81
N ASP A 116 -17.19 -12.66 -18.12
CA ASP A 116 -16.47 -13.19 -19.27
C ASP A 116 -17.08 -12.52 -20.50
N ARG A 117 -16.38 -11.49 -21.01
CA ARG A 117 -16.65 -10.94 -22.34
C ARG A 117 -16.20 -11.99 -23.33
N ILE A 118 -17.16 -12.78 -23.81
CA ILE A 118 -16.96 -13.62 -24.99
C ILE A 118 -17.01 -12.67 -26.19
N ASP A 119 -15.84 -12.16 -26.57
CA ASP A 119 -15.71 -11.43 -27.82
C ASP A 119 -15.71 -12.47 -28.95
N PHE A 120 -16.86 -12.63 -29.61
CA PHE A 120 -16.95 -13.44 -30.82
C PHE A 120 -16.20 -12.69 -31.94
N PRO A 121 -15.13 -13.26 -32.51
CA PRO A 121 -14.53 -12.70 -33.71
C PRO A 121 -15.52 -12.90 -34.86
N PHE A 122 -16.25 -11.86 -35.23
CA PHE A 122 -16.93 -11.84 -36.53
C PHE A 122 -15.87 -11.60 -37.59
N GLU A 123 -15.42 -12.68 -38.23
CA GLU A 123 -14.67 -12.65 -39.48
C GLU A 123 -15.61 -12.06 -40.55
N GLN A 124 -15.54 -10.76 -40.77
CA GLN A 124 -16.29 -10.09 -41.82
C GLN A 124 -15.53 -10.24 -43.15
N ASP A 125 -15.43 -11.48 -43.64
CA ASP A 125 -14.86 -11.80 -44.93
C ASP A 125 -15.97 -11.84 -45.99
N HIS A 126 -16.16 -10.71 -46.69
CA HIS A 126 -16.12 -10.65 -48.16
C HIS A 126 -16.64 -9.30 -48.67
N HIS A 127 -15.78 -8.63 -49.44
CA HIS A 127 -16.18 -7.59 -50.39
C HIS A 127 -17.22 -8.12 -51.40
N PRO A 128 -18.22 -7.29 -51.77
CA PRO A 128 -18.57 -7.19 -53.18
C PRO A 128 -18.55 -5.72 -53.62
N LYS A 129 -17.37 -5.19 -53.93
CA LYS A 129 -17.26 -4.12 -54.91
C LYS A 129 -17.47 -4.76 -56.29
N LYS A 130 -18.67 -4.65 -56.87
CA LYS A 130 -18.97 -4.63 -58.33
C LYS A 130 -20.45 -4.86 -58.63
N THR A 131 -21.33 -3.88 -58.36
CA THR A 131 -22.67 -3.89 -58.98
C THR A 131 -23.26 -2.49 -59.18
N LEU A 132 -22.49 -1.54 -59.73
CA LEU A 132 -23.01 -0.20 -60.07
C LEU A 132 -22.53 0.34 -61.44
N SER A 133 -22.26 -0.53 -62.42
CA SER A 133 -21.89 -0.10 -63.78
C SER A 133 -22.69 -0.75 -64.92
N LYS A 134 -23.88 -1.30 -64.65
CA LYS A 134 -24.75 -1.90 -65.68
C LYS A 134 -26.17 -1.33 -65.75
N LEU A 135 -26.46 -0.23 -65.06
CA LEU A 135 -27.80 0.37 -65.01
C LEU A 135 -27.84 1.86 -65.43
N ILE A 136 -26.91 2.27 -66.31
CA ILE A 136 -26.99 3.51 -67.09
C ILE A 136 -26.49 3.17 -68.50
N LEU A 137 -27.30 2.44 -69.25
CA LEU A 137 -27.25 2.33 -70.72
C LEU A 137 -28.42 1.43 -71.15
N TRP A 138 -29.63 1.95 -71.03
CA TRP A 138 -30.79 1.74 -71.90
C TRP A 138 -31.78 2.87 -71.61
#